data_AF-A0A5J5D4J3-F1
#
_entry.id   AF-A0A5J5D4J3-F1
#
_cell.length_a   1.000
_cell.length_b   1.000
_cell.length_c   1.000
_cell.angle_alpha   90.00
_cell.angle_beta   90.00
_cell.angle_gamma   90.00
#
_symmetry.space_group_name_H-M   'P 1'
#
loop_
_entity.id
_entity.type
_entity.pdbx_description
1 polymer ?
#
loop_
_entity_poly.entity_id
_entity_poly.type
_entity_poly.pdbx_seq_one_letter_code
_entity_poly.pdbx_strand_id
1 'polypeptide(L)'
;MAFTETWLSEKVPDNFIQIEGFSHLRLDRDANSGKTRGGWCINIKDGWCRNFAVRDKICNPDLELLCYPAATLSAQGIHQHI
;
A
#
# COMPACT_ATOMS: atom_id res chain seq x y z
N MET A 1 1.90 -2.15 8.87
CA MET A 1 1.73 -3.62 8.96
C MET A 1 1.68 -4.17 7.56
N ALA A 2 2.32 -5.29 7.28
CA ALA A 2 2.32 -5.93 5.95
C ALA A 2 1.77 -7.36 6.07
N PHE A 3 0.90 -7.72 5.15
CA PHE A 3 0.25 -9.03 5.04
C PHE A 3 0.55 -9.62 3.67
N THR A 4 0.95 -10.88 3.64
CA THR A 4 1.22 -11.66 2.43
C THR A 4 0.20 -12.78 2.32
N GLU A 5 -0.01 -13.31 1.12
CA GLU A 5 -1.00 -14.38 0.88
C GLU A 5 -2.40 -13.98 1.38
N THR A 6 -2.82 -12.76 1.03
CA THR A 6 -4.11 -12.19 1.46
C THR A 6 -5.32 -12.79 0.73
N TRP A 7 -5.11 -13.30 -0.48
CA TRP A 7 -6.13 -13.92 -1.34
C TRP A 7 -7.28 -12.95 -1.67
N LEU A 8 -7.00 -11.66 -1.55
CA LEU A 8 -7.88 -10.59 -1.99
C LEU A 8 -7.90 -10.52 -3.51
N SER A 9 -9.00 -9.99 -4.02
CA SER A 9 -9.20 -9.74 -5.43
C SER A 9 -10.03 -8.47 -5.59
N GLU A 10 -10.10 -7.96 -6.81
CA GLU A 10 -10.96 -6.82 -7.19
C GLU A 10 -12.43 -6.98 -6.76
N LYS A 11 -12.89 -8.23 -6.52
CA LYS A 11 -14.23 -8.54 -6.03
C LYS A 11 -14.44 -8.17 -4.56
N VAL A 12 -13.37 -8.00 -3.79
CA VAL A 12 -13.42 -7.51 -2.40
C VAL A 12 -13.19 -6.00 -2.45
N PRO A 13 -14.20 -5.17 -2.15
CA PRO A 13 -14.03 -3.73 -2.19
C PRO A 13 -13.16 -3.24 -1.02
N ASP A 14 -12.44 -2.14 -1.21
CA ASP A 14 -11.49 -1.60 -0.22
C ASP A 14 -12.14 -1.26 1.13
N ASN A 15 -13.41 -0.86 1.15
CA ASN A 15 -14.13 -0.57 2.40
C ASN A 15 -14.34 -1.81 3.30
N PHE A 16 -14.25 -3.03 2.77
CA PHE A 16 -14.40 -4.26 3.56
C PHE A 16 -13.12 -4.60 4.34
N ILE A 17 -11.98 -4.09 3.89
CA ILE A 17 -10.66 -4.32 4.51
C ILE A 17 -10.11 -3.05 5.17
N GLN A 18 -10.85 -1.95 5.12
CA GLN A 18 -10.50 -0.67 5.72
C GLN A 18 -10.44 -0.79 7.25
N ILE A 19 -9.33 -0.33 7.83
CA ILE A 19 -9.16 -0.21 9.28
C ILE A 19 -9.14 1.29 9.62
N GLU A 20 -9.92 1.70 10.61
CA GLU A 20 -9.95 3.10 11.04
C GLU A 20 -8.57 3.59 11.50
N GLY A 21 -8.16 4.77 11.03
CA GLY A 21 -6.84 5.36 11.32
C GLY A 21 -5.68 4.77 10.53
N PHE A 22 -5.96 3.90 9.55
CA PHE A 22 -4.98 3.35 8.62
C PHE A 22 -5.40 3.58 7.18
N SER A 23 -4.44 3.97 6.37
CA SER A 23 -4.52 3.90 4.92
C SER A 23 -3.99 2.55 4.47
N HIS A 24 -4.58 1.93 3.45
CA HIS A 24 -4.14 0.64 2.96
C HIS A 24 -3.69 0.71 1.50
N LEU A 25 -2.70 -0.10 1.16
CA LEU A 25 -2.23 -0.35 -0.19
C LEU A 25 -2.26 -1.85 -0.43
N ARG A 26 -2.83 -2.28 -1.54
CA ARG A 26 -2.84 -3.70 -1.90
C ARG A 26 -2.38 -3.95 -3.33
N LEU A 27 -1.90 -5.17 -3.52
CA LEU A 27 -1.55 -5.77 -4.79
C LEU A 27 -2.27 -7.12 -4.87
N ASP A 28 -3.43 -7.12 -5.52
CA ASP A 28 -4.17 -8.34 -5.83
C ASP A 28 -3.48 -9.03 -7.03
N ARG A 29 -3.48 -10.36 -7.04
CA ARG A 29 -2.98 -11.12 -8.18
C ARG A 29 -4.00 -11.03 -9.33
N ASP A 30 -3.52 -10.76 -10.53
CA ASP A 30 -4.31 -10.80 -11.76
C ASP A 30 -3.88 -11.99 -12.64
N ALA A 31 -4.55 -12.17 -13.78
CA ALA A 31 -4.27 -13.25 -14.72
C ALA A 31 -2.83 -13.19 -15.30
N ASN A 32 -2.18 -12.03 -15.28
CA ASN A 32 -0.82 -11.84 -15.82
C ASN A 32 0.25 -12.43 -14.89
N SER A 33 -0.10 -12.67 -13.62
CA SER A 33 0.81 -13.25 -12.63
C SER A 33 1.12 -14.73 -12.84
N GLY A 34 0.32 -15.46 -13.63
CA GLY A 34 0.43 -16.92 -13.78
C GLY A 34 0.14 -17.71 -12.49
N LYS A 35 -0.30 -17.05 -11.42
CA LYS A 35 -0.59 -17.63 -10.11
C LYS A 35 -2.09 -17.64 -9.86
N THR A 36 -2.58 -18.68 -9.19
CA THR A 36 -4.04 -18.87 -8.96
C THR A 36 -4.55 -18.30 -7.64
N ARG A 37 -3.66 -18.02 -6.69
CA ARG A 37 -3.97 -17.53 -5.33
C ARG A 37 -2.86 -16.63 -4.84
N GLY A 38 -3.13 -15.77 -3.84
CA GLY A 38 -2.20 -14.96 -3.04
C GLY A 38 -2.42 -13.45 -3.09
N GLY A 39 -1.37 -12.63 -3.15
CA GLY A 39 -1.48 -11.16 -3.10
C GLY A 39 -1.09 -10.55 -1.75
N TRP A 40 -0.85 -9.24 -1.73
CA TRP A 40 -0.20 -8.52 -0.61
C TRP A 40 -1.00 -7.28 -0.22
N CYS A 41 -1.02 -6.96 1.08
CA CYS A 41 -1.67 -5.75 1.61
C CYS A 41 -0.80 -5.09 2.68
N ILE A 42 -0.66 -3.78 2.62
CA ILE A 42 0.08 -2.96 3.57
C ILE A 42 -0.89 -1.95 4.19
N ASN A 43 -0.96 -1.96 5.52
CA ASN A 43 -1.67 -0.95 6.30
C ASN A 43 -0.66 0.04 6.88
N ILE A 44 -0.82 1.31 6.56
CA ILE A 44 0.01 2.43 6.97
C ILE A 44 -0.79 3.26 7.97
N LYS A 45 -0.25 3.47 9.17
CA LYS A 45 -0.91 4.30 10.18
C LYS A 45 -0.94 5.74 9.68
N ASP A 46 -2.10 6.36 9.66
CA ASP A 46 -2.29 7.71 9.13
C ASP A 46 -1.42 8.75 9.83
N GLY A 47 -1.19 8.58 11.14
CA GLY A 47 -0.32 9.45 11.94
C GLY A 47 1.17 9.31 11.65
N TRP A 48 1.59 8.34 10.83
CA TRP A 48 2.99 8.14 10.43
C TRP A 48 3.26 8.63 9.01
N CYS A 49 2.35 8.33 8.09
CA CYS A 49 2.48 8.74 6.70
C CYS A 49 1.10 8.77 6.06
N ARG A 50 0.66 9.96 5.64
CA ARG A 50 -0.59 10.17 4.90
C ARG A 50 -0.35 10.54 3.44
N ASN A 51 0.84 11.05 3.13
CA ASN A 51 1.27 11.44 1.80
C ASN A 51 2.21 10.38 1.23
N PHE A 52 1.63 9.35 0.62
CA PHE A 52 2.35 8.36 -0.16
C PHE A 52 1.64 8.20 -1.51
N ALA A 53 2.41 7.81 -2.52
CA ALA A 53 1.88 7.44 -3.82
C ALA A 53 2.47 6.09 -4.20
N VAL A 54 1.69 5.25 -4.86
CA VAL A 54 2.23 4.03 -5.45
C VAL A 54 3.10 4.43 -6.64
N ARG A 55 4.39 4.07 -6.63
CA ARG A 55 5.29 4.24 -7.78
C ARG A 55 5.17 3.08 -8.75
N ASP A 56 5.32 1.86 -8.22
CA ASP A 56 5.36 0.65 -9.03
C ASP A 56 4.53 -0.46 -8.40
N LYS A 57 3.84 -1.21 -9.28
CA LYS A 57 3.15 -2.46 -8.97
C LYS A 57 3.58 -3.48 -10.01
N ILE A 58 4.24 -4.54 -9.58
CA ILE A 58 4.63 -5.66 -10.45
C ILE A 58 4.05 -6.92 -9.84
N CYS A 59 3.30 -7.68 -10.63
CA CYS A 59 2.79 -8.99 -10.25
C CYS A 59 2.96 -9.94 -11.43
N ASN A 60 4.04 -10.70 -11.42
CA ASN A 60 4.35 -11.69 -12.46
C ASN A 60 4.70 -13.05 -11.80
N PRO A 61 4.96 -14.11 -12.58
CA PRO A 61 5.28 -15.43 -12.03
C PRO A 61 6.48 -15.41 -11.06
N ASP A 62 7.46 -14.55 -11.30
CA ASP A 62 8.74 -14.54 -10.59
C ASP A 62 8.79 -13.49 -9.45
N LEU A 63 8.06 -12.38 -9.59
CA LEU A 63 8.17 -11.21 -8.71
C LEU A 63 6.81 -10.61 -8.35
N GLU A 64 6.68 -10.30 -7.07
CA GLU A 64 5.62 -9.45 -6.53
C GLU A 64 6.25 -8.25 -5.84
N LEU A 65 5.98 -7.06 -6.37
CA LEU A 65 6.54 -5.81 -5.89
C LEU A 65 5.44 -4.75 -5.77
N LEU A 66 5.41 -4.13 -4.59
CA LEU A 66 4.64 -2.92 -4.35
C LEU A 66 5.61 -1.86 -3.81
N CYS A 67 5.93 -0.88 -4.65
CA CYS A 67 6.84 0.22 -4.30
C CYS A 67 6.03 1.50 -4.06
N TYR A 68 6.20 2.10 -2.88
CA TYR A 68 5.60 3.38 -2.55
C TYR A 68 6.63 4.26 -1.82
N PRO A 69 6.97 5.46 -2.34
CA PRO A 69 7.70 6.45 -1.58
C PRO A 69 6.83 6.96 -0.44
N ALA A 70 7.36 6.85 0.78
CA ALA A 70 6.90 7.72 1.85
C ALA A 70 7.38 9.13 1.53
N ALA A 71 6.47 10.08 1.27
CA ALA A 71 6.87 11.47 1.27
C ALA A 71 7.17 11.84 2.73
N THR A 72 8.44 11.92 3.10
CA THR A 72 8.83 12.61 4.32
C THR A 72 8.40 14.06 4.11
N LEU A 73 7.59 14.61 5.03
CA LEU A 73 7.43 16.05 5.10
C LEU A 73 8.84 16.62 5.24
N SER A 74 9.36 17.22 4.15
CA SER A 74 10.42 18.22 4.25
C SER A 74 9.91 19.22 5.28
N ALA A 75 10.70 19.40 6.34
CA ALA A 75 10.40 20.30 7.45
C ALA A 75 9.89 21.64 6.91
N GLN A 76 8.57 21.85 6.98
CA GLN A 76 8.03 23.20 6.85
C GLN A 76 8.49 23.94 8.10
N GLY A 77 9.38 24.91 7.85
CA GLY A 77 10.09 25.67 8.86
C GLY A 77 9.17 26.23 9.94
N ILE A 78 9.56 25.99 11.18
CA ILE A 78 9.18 26.86 12.29
C ILE A 78 10.44 27.64 12.64
N HIS A 79 10.67 28.73 11.92
CA HIS A 79 11.55 29.79 12.39
C HIS A 79 11.05 31.14 11.93
N GLN A 80 10.01 31.65 12.59
CA GLN A 80 9.52 33.03 12.63
C GLN A 80 8.65 33.13 13.89
N HIS A 81 8.79 34.03 14.86
CA HIS A 81 9.47 35.32 14.97
C HIS A 81 9.94 35.56 16.43
N ILE A 82 10.86 36.54 16.52
CA ILE A 82 11.35 37.32 17.68
C ILE A 82 10.32 37.52 18.78
#